data_AF-A0A2H1KZC4-F1
#
_entry.id   AF-A0A2H1KZC4-F1
#
_cell.length_a   1.000
_cell.length_b   1.000
_cell.length_c   1.000
_cell.angle_alpha   90.00
_cell.angle_beta   90.00
_cell.angle_gamma   90.00
#
_symmetry.space_group_name_H-M   'P 1'
#
loop_
_entity.id
_entity.type
_entity.pdbx_description
1 polymer ?
#
loop_
_entity_poly.entity_id
_entity_poly.type
_entity_poly.pdbx_seq_one_letter_code
_entity_poly.pdbx_strand_id
1 'polypeptide(L)'
;MSTSQNGYRANDRSLIASYAVPGGKLAMRKGDVATVLAYVAKRFHSEVEALKWPGNWGYAERPIRGSSTTLSNHASGTAIDLNAPQHPLGTSPNANFSSSQITKIHRILNDCDGVLRWGGDYRGRKDPMHVEINKGTAAVRSLAKKIRAGSKPGPSGGAEASGGGSSSPTYTSISGSTPLVKLYTKGEPVERAQKAVGVKADGYWGADSVAAAKKWQKANGLDADGMIGDKSWAVINGGKASKPKPSGSKAPAFPLPSGHYFGPKSGPANSHSGYYNHREHLRVWQKQMQKRGWTIKADGLWGSETSKVAGQFQKQKHLGYDKLVGPETWAAAWTEPIT
;
A
#
# COMPACT_ATOMS: atom_id res chain seq x y z
N MET A 1 -34.19 18.42 -16.95
CA MET A 1 -33.71 17.19 -16.25
C MET A 1 -32.82 17.63 -15.11
N SER A 2 -33.03 17.10 -13.91
CA SER A 2 -32.25 17.50 -12.71
C SER A 2 -30.80 17.02 -12.81
N THR A 3 -29.87 17.83 -12.31
CA THR A 3 -28.43 17.55 -12.31
C THR A 3 -27.89 17.48 -10.89
N SER A 4 -26.93 16.58 -10.64
CA SER A 4 -26.18 16.55 -9.38
C SER A 4 -25.11 17.64 -9.34
N GLN A 5 -24.53 17.88 -8.17
CA GLN A 5 -23.50 18.92 -7.96
C GLN A 5 -22.29 18.84 -8.93
N ASN A 6 -21.95 17.67 -9.48
CA ASN A 6 -20.90 17.52 -10.50
C ASN A 6 -21.40 17.59 -11.96
N GLY A 7 -22.64 18.03 -12.19
CA GLY A 7 -23.20 18.27 -13.52
C GLY A 7 -23.74 17.05 -14.26
N TYR A 8 -23.77 15.87 -13.63
CA TYR A 8 -24.35 14.67 -14.24
C TYR A 8 -25.88 14.63 -14.08
N ARG A 9 -26.59 14.09 -15.08
CA ARG A 9 -28.03 13.80 -14.98
C ARG A 9 -28.30 12.91 -13.76
N ALA A 10 -29.18 13.40 -12.89
CA ALA A 10 -29.54 12.81 -11.60
C ALA A 10 -31.01 12.35 -11.57
N ASN A 11 -31.35 11.54 -10.57
CA ASN A 11 -32.68 10.93 -10.35
C ASN A 11 -33.21 10.18 -11.56
N ASP A 12 -32.30 9.51 -12.28
CA ASP A 12 -32.67 8.67 -13.41
C ASP A 12 -32.11 7.26 -13.24
N ARG A 13 -32.99 6.37 -12.79
CA ARG A 13 -32.68 4.96 -12.51
C ARG A 13 -32.30 4.17 -13.77
N SER A 14 -32.70 4.60 -14.96
CA SER A 14 -32.33 3.91 -16.21
C SER A 14 -30.81 3.91 -16.43
N LEU A 15 -30.11 4.86 -15.82
CA LEU A 15 -28.67 5.03 -15.88
C LEU A 15 -27.91 4.29 -14.78
N ILE A 16 -28.60 3.59 -13.88
CA ILE A 16 -28.01 2.96 -12.69
C ILE A 16 -28.01 1.43 -12.83
N ALA A 17 -26.93 0.79 -12.38
CA ALA A 17 -26.84 -0.66 -12.25
C ALA A 17 -26.02 -1.04 -11.00
N SER A 18 -26.20 -2.26 -10.52
CA SER A 18 -25.42 -2.81 -9.41
C SER A 18 -24.16 -3.51 -9.91
N TYR A 19 -23.02 -3.16 -9.34
CA TYR A 19 -21.71 -3.72 -9.70
C TYR A 19 -21.10 -4.44 -8.51
N ALA A 20 -20.47 -5.58 -8.78
CA ALA A 20 -19.74 -6.33 -7.76
C ALA A 20 -18.45 -5.60 -7.37
N VAL A 21 -18.24 -5.46 -6.06
CA VAL A 21 -17.02 -4.96 -5.44
C VAL A 21 -16.66 -5.88 -4.27
N PRO A 22 -15.41 -5.86 -3.77
CA PRO A 22 -15.11 -6.53 -2.52
C PRO A 22 -16.05 -6.03 -1.41
N GLY A 23 -16.59 -6.94 -0.60
CA GLY A 23 -17.56 -6.57 0.44
C GLY A 23 -18.98 -6.26 -0.07
N GLY A 24 -19.36 -6.66 -1.29
CA GLY A 24 -20.77 -6.70 -1.72
C GLY A 24 -21.05 -6.14 -3.11
N LYS A 25 -22.17 -5.42 -3.25
CA LYS A 25 -22.57 -4.76 -4.50
C LYS A 25 -22.86 -3.28 -4.25
N LEU A 26 -22.45 -2.42 -5.17
CA LEU A 26 -22.74 -1.00 -5.15
C LEU A 26 -23.58 -0.60 -6.37
N ALA A 27 -24.67 0.12 -6.14
CA ALA A 27 -25.44 0.74 -7.21
C ALA A 27 -24.69 1.99 -7.71
N MET A 28 -24.32 2.03 -8.98
CA MET A 28 -23.53 3.12 -9.58
C MET A 28 -24.05 3.43 -10.98
N ARG A 29 -23.70 4.62 -11.49
CA ARG A 29 -23.98 5.00 -12.88
C ARG A 29 -23.26 4.07 -13.84
N LYS A 30 -24.00 3.56 -14.83
CA LYS A 30 -23.50 2.66 -15.86
C LYS A 30 -22.31 3.24 -16.64
N GLY A 31 -21.52 2.34 -17.24
CA GLY A 31 -20.44 2.69 -18.17
C GLY A 31 -19.12 3.07 -17.48
N ASP A 32 -18.50 4.13 -17.97
CA ASP A 32 -17.16 4.56 -17.53
C ASP A 32 -17.12 4.96 -16.04
N VAL A 33 -18.19 5.56 -15.53
CA VAL A 33 -18.31 5.93 -14.11
C VAL A 33 -18.23 4.71 -13.20
N ALA A 34 -19.03 3.67 -13.45
CA ALA A 34 -18.95 2.41 -12.70
C ALA A 34 -17.58 1.74 -12.81
N THR A 35 -16.93 1.82 -13.97
CA THR A 35 -15.57 1.26 -14.17
C THR A 35 -14.56 1.93 -13.22
N VAL A 36 -14.60 3.26 -13.15
CA VAL A 36 -13.71 4.07 -12.31
C VAL A 36 -14.00 3.87 -10.82
N LEU A 37 -15.27 3.96 -10.41
CA LEU A 37 -15.66 3.83 -9.00
C LEU A 37 -15.43 2.40 -8.47
N ALA A 38 -15.72 1.37 -9.26
CA ALA A 38 -15.42 -0.02 -8.88
C ALA A 38 -13.91 -0.27 -8.76
N TYR A 39 -13.10 0.35 -9.61
CA TYR A 39 -11.64 0.29 -9.52
C TYR A 39 -11.13 0.90 -8.21
N VAL A 40 -11.63 2.09 -7.84
CA VAL A 40 -11.27 2.72 -6.56
C VAL A 40 -11.73 1.88 -5.38
N ALA A 41 -12.96 1.35 -5.38
CA ALA A 41 -13.45 0.49 -4.31
C ALA A 41 -12.59 -0.77 -4.12
N LYS A 42 -12.17 -1.41 -5.22
CA LYS A 42 -11.26 -2.57 -5.19
C LYS A 42 -9.89 -2.22 -4.61
N ARG A 43 -9.35 -1.05 -4.96
CA ARG A 43 -8.07 -0.57 -4.44
C ARG A 43 -8.15 -0.09 -3.00
N PHE A 44 -9.27 0.51 -2.60
CA PHE A 44 -9.51 0.83 -1.21
C PHE A 44 -9.53 -0.45 -0.38
N HIS A 45 -10.28 -1.47 -0.83
CA HIS A 45 -10.33 -2.78 -0.17
C HIS A 45 -8.94 -3.39 0.05
N SER A 46 -8.10 -3.39 -0.98
CA SER A 46 -6.81 -4.08 -0.94
C SER A 46 -5.68 -3.24 -0.35
N GLU A 47 -5.70 -1.91 -0.53
CA GLU A 47 -4.62 -1.03 -0.09
C GLU A 47 -4.95 -0.36 1.24
N VAL A 48 -6.16 0.17 1.42
CA VAL A 48 -6.52 1.00 2.58
C VAL A 48 -7.00 0.11 3.73
N GLU A 49 -8.12 -0.57 3.54
CA GLU A 49 -8.70 -1.53 4.48
C GLU A 49 -9.80 -2.34 3.80
N ALA A 50 -10.07 -3.54 4.32
CA ALA A 50 -11.12 -4.39 3.77
C ALA A 50 -12.50 -3.72 3.87
N LEU A 51 -13.17 -3.60 2.73
CA LEU A 51 -14.59 -3.27 2.66
C LEU A 51 -15.44 -4.32 3.40
N LYS A 52 -16.29 -3.84 4.31
CA LYS A 52 -17.15 -4.63 5.18
C LYS A 52 -18.59 -4.62 4.67
N TRP A 53 -19.30 -5.72 4.86
CA TRP A 53 -20.72 -5.81 4.58
C TRP A 53 -21.51 -6.09 5.86
N PRO A 54 -22.63 -5.38 6.11
CA PRO A 54 -23.09 -4.17 5.41
C PRO A 54 -22.20 -2.95 5.69
N GLY A 55 -22.37 -1.87 4.92
CA GLY A 55 -21.68 -0.60 5.19
C GLY A 55 -21.09 0.15 3.99
N ASN A 56 -21.33 -0.32 2.76
CA ASN A 56 -20.93 0.41 1.55
C ASN A 56 -22.18 0.89 0.81
N TRP A 57 -22.22 2.16 0.41
CA TRP A 57 -23.41 2.77 -0.19
C TRP A 57 -23.10 3.41 -1.54
N GLY A 58 -24.08 3.38 -2.44
CA GLY A 58 -23.97 3.90 -3.80
C GLY A 58 -25.12 4.86 -4.11
N TYR A 59 -25.74 4.70 -5.28
CA TYR A 59 -26.86 5.53 -5.76
C TYR A 59 -27.96 5.74 -4.71
N ALA A 60 -28.36 7.00 -4.54
CA ALA A 60 -29.48 7.41 -3.70
C ALA A 60 -30.04 8.75 -4.19
N GLU A 61 -31.33 8.79 -4.49
CA GLU A 61 -32.03 10.01 -4.90
C GLU A 61 -32.22 10.92 -3.68
N ARG A 62 -31.35 11.93 -3.55
CA ARG A 62 -31.39 12.85 -2.41
C ARG A 62 -30.67 14.16 -2.70
N PRO A 63 -31.08 15.27 -2.08
CA PRO A 63 -30.25 16.46 -2.01
C PRO A 63 -28.99 16.22 -1.17
N ILE A 64 -28.03 17.14 -1.29
CA ILE A 64 -26.93 17.25 -0.33
C ILE A 64 -27.54 17.45 1.07
N ARG A 65 -26.93 16.85 2.10
CA ARG A 65 -27.37 16.99 3.49
C ARG A 65 -27.33 18.47 3.91
N GLY A 66 -28.50 19.08 4.12
CA GLY A 66 -28.66 20.49 4.46
C GLY A 66 -29.02 21.40 3.28
N SER A 67 -29.23 20.84 2.08
CA SER A 67 -29.75 21.55 0.91
C SER A 67 -31.15 21.02 0.57
N SER A 68 -32.01 21.89 0.06
CA SER A 68 -33.32 21.53 -0.52
C SER A 68 -33.33 21.55 -2.04
N THR A 69 -32.30 22.11 -2.68
CA THR A 69 -32.27 22.38 -4.13
C THR A 69 -31.10 21.71 -4.86
N THR A 70 -29.97 21.48 -4.18
CA THR A 70 -28.78 20.90 -4.81
C THR A 70 -28.73 19.40 -4.62
N LEU A 71 -28.78 18.65 -5.72
CA LEU A 71 -28.74 17.18 -5.69
C LEU A 71 -27.34 16.63 -5.43
N SER A 72 -27.26 15.59 -4.58
CA SER A 72 -26.02 14.89 -4.26
C SER A 72 -25.46 14.14 -5.47
N ASN A 73 -24.15 13.88 -5.51
CA ASN A 73 -23.56 13.00 -6.51
C ASN A 73 -23.98 11.52 -6.36
N HIS A 74 -24.53 11.12 -5.20
CA HIS A 74 -25.27 9.86 -5.08
C HIS A 74 -26.51 9.84 -5.97
N ALA A 75 -27.17 10.98 -6.18
CA ALA A 75 -28.40 11.08 -6.98
C ALA A 75 -28.15 10.87 -8.48
N SER A 76 -26.91 10.98 -8.95
CA SER A 76 -26.52 10.65 -10.33
C SER A 76 -25.72 9.36 -10.45
N GLY A 77 -25.49 8.65 -9.34
CA GLY A 77 -24.69 7.42 -9.28
C GLY A 77 -23.19 7.64 -9.50
N THR A 78 -22.70 8.85 -9.26
CA THR A 78 -21.31 9.28 -9.48
C THR A 78 -20.49 9.41 -8.18
N ALA A 79 -21.03 8.88 -7.08
CA ALA A 79 -20.35 8.80 -5.79
C ALA A 79 -20.62 7.46 -5.09
N ILE A 80 -19.70 7.08 -4.20
CA ILE A 80 -19.78 5.91 -3.35
C ILE A 80 -19.33 6.27 -1.92
N ASP A 81 -19.91 5.59 -0.93
CA ASP A 81 -19.45 5.61 0.45
C ASP A 81 -18.87 4.24 0.80
N LEU A 82 -17.65 4.21 1.33
CA LEU A 82 -16.90 2.99 1.65
C LEU A 82 -16.74 2.87 3.17
N ASN A 83 -17.14 1.72 3.74
CA ASN A 83 -17.13 1.47 5.18
C ASN A 83 -17.78 2.62 5.98
N ALA A 84 -18.93 3.10 5.50
CA ALA A 84 -19.60 4.29 5.98
C ALA A 84 -19.89 4.30 7.50
N PRO A 85 -20.33 3.19 8.14
CA PRO A 85 -20.49 3.16 9.59
C PRO A 85 -19.18 3.38 10.38
N GLN A 86 -18.04 3.04 9.78
CA GLN A 86 -16.73 3.22 10.40
C GLN A 86 -16.15 4.62 10.14
N HIS A 87 -16.62 5.31 9.09
CA HIS A 87 -16.11 6.63 8.67
C HIS A 87 -17.20 7.69 8.54
N PRO A 88 -17.99 7.95 9.60
CA PRO A 88 -19.23 8.71 9.48
C PRO A 88 -19.02 10.17 9.09
N LEU A 89 -19.97 10.72 8.34
CA LEU A 89 -20.04 12.13 7.96
C LEU A 89 -19.83 13.06 9.17
N GLY A 90 -18.99 14.08 8.99
CA GLY A 90 -18.69 15.10 10.00
C GLY A 90 -17.49 14.78 10.88
N THR A 91 -16.92 13.59 10.79
CA THR A 91 -15.73 13.22 11.58
C THR A 91 -14.42 13.58 10.88
N SER A 92 -13.39 13.88 11.68
CA SER A 92 -12.04 14.07 11.17
C SER A 92 -11.52 12.77 10.56
N PRO A 93 -10.87 12.76 9.38
CA PRO A 93 -10.35 11.53 8.83
C PRO A 93 -9.33 10.83 9.73
N ASN A 94 -8.55 11.58 10.51
CA ASN A 94 -7.60 11.03 11.47
C ASN A 94 -8.28 10.33 12.67
N ALA A 95 -9.58 10.54 12.88
CA ALA A 95 -10.33 9.84 13.92
C ALA A 95 -10.68 8.41 13.50
N ASN A 96 -10.80 8.15 12.20
CA ASN A 96 -11.30 6.86 11.68
C ASN A 96 -10.27 6.11 10.82
N PHE A 97 -9.34 6.84 10.21
CA PHE A 97 -8.25 6.28 9.42
C PHE A 97 -6.91 6.60 10.06
N SER A 98 -6.01 5.62 10.05
CA SER A 98 -4.59 5.88 10.31
C SER A 98 -4.00 6.79 9.22
N SER A 99 -2.93 7.51 9.54
CA SER A 99 -2.23 8.34 8.54
C SER A 99 -1.76 7.54 7.31
N SER A 100 -1.40 6.26 7.48
CA SER A 100 -1.07 5.39 6.35
C SER A 100 -2.28 5.07 5.47
N GLN A 101 -3.47 4.89 6.05
CA GLN A 101 -4.69 4.68 5.28
C GLN A 101 -5.02 5.94 4.47
N ILE A 102 -4.92 7.12 5.10
CA ILE A 102 -5.12 8.42 4.44
C ILE A 102 -4.15 8.60 3.27
N THR A 103 -2.85 8.35 3.47
CA THR A 103 -1.86 8.41 2.36
C THR A 103 -2.22 7.47 1.21
N LYS A 104 -2.73 6.27 1.50
CA LYS A 104 -3.13 5.32 0.46
C LYS A 104 -4.40 5.77 -0.27
N ILE A 105 -5.37 6.35 0.44
CA ILE A 105 -6.53 7.01 -0.18
C ILE A 105 -6.05 8.08 -1.15
N HIS A 106 -5.20 9.01 -0.72
CA HIS A 106 -4.62 10.05 -1.59
C HIS A 106 -3.84 9.49 -2.77
N ARG A 107 -3.07 8.42 -2.57
CA ARG A 107 -2.36 7.75 -3.67
C ARG A 107 -3.32 7.14 -4.69
N ILE A 108 -4.40 6.48 -4.27
CA ILE A 108 -5.41 5.94 -5.19
C ILE A 108 -6.02 7.06 -6.03
N LEU A 109 -6.33 8.20 -5.42
CA LEU A 109 -6.88 9.37 -6.13
C LEU A 109 -5.86 9.99 -7.10
N ASN A 110 -4.59 10.07 -6.70
CA ASN A 110 -3.51 10.58 -7.54
C ASN A 110 -3.26 9.69 -8.76
N ASP A 111 -3.30 8.37 -8.58
CA ASP A 111 -3.25 7.40 -9.69
C ASP A 111 -4.44 7.59 -10.65
N CYS A 112 -5.57 8.07 -10.15
CA CYS A 112 -6.73 8.42 -10.97
C CYS A 112 -6.66 9.84 -11.56
N ASP A 113 -5.50 10.51 -11.51
CA ASP A 113 -5.23 11.78 -12.17
C ASP A 113 -6.26 12.88 -11.81
N GLY A 114 -6.71 12.91 -10.56
CA GLY A 114 -7.70 13.88 -10.06
C GLY A 114 -9.11 13.74 -10.65
N VAL A 115 -9.40 12.65 -11.35
CA VAL A 115 -10.74 12.32 -11.86
C VAL A 115 -11.73 12.11 -10.71
N LEU A 116 -11.24 11.68 -9.55
CA LEU A 116 -12.01 11.56 -8.31
C LEU A 116 -11.48 12.54 -7.26
N ARG A 117 -12.34 12.86 -6.29
CA ARG A 117 -11.96 13.50 -5.03
C ARG A 117 -12.53 12.74 -3.84
N TRP A 118 -11.97 12.96 -2.66
CA TRP A 118 -12.39 12.32 -1.41
C TRP A 118 -12.95 13.33 -0.41
N GLY A 119 -14.05 12.97 0.25
CA GLY A 119 -14.75 13.84 1.19
C GLY A 119 -13.97 14.13 2.47
N GLY A 120 -12.98 13.29 2.81
CA GLY A 120 -12.04 13.59 3.90
C GLY A 120 -11.19 14.85 3.67
N ASP A 121 -11.04 15.29 2.42
CA ASP A 121 -10.28 16.50 2.07
C ASP A 121 -11.14 17.78 2.01
N TYR A 122 -12.46 17.68 2.14
CA TYR A 122 -13.34 18.86 2.07
C TYR A 122 -12.96 19.92 3.09
N ARG A 123 -12.99 21.21 2.73
CA ARG A 123 -12.66 22.30 3.66
C ARG A 123 -13.71 22.48 4.77
N GLY A 124 -14.98 22.23 4.45
CA GLY A 124 -16.10 22.30 5.40
C GLY A 124 -16.31 20.99 6.15
N ARG A 125 -17.56 20.55 6.25
CA ARG A 125 -17.91 19.27 6.89
C ARG A 125 -17.20 18.12 6.17
N LYS A 126 -16.29 17.46 6.89
CA LYS A 126 -15.55 16.29 6.43
C LYS A 126 -16.48 15.12 6.17
N ASP A 127 -16.16 14.32 5.16
CA ASP A 127 -16.93 13.12 4.82
C ASP A 127 -15.97 11.95 4.49
N PRO A 128 -15.34 11.33 5.50
CA PRO A 128 -14.24 10.40 5.28
C PRO A 128 -14.66 9.08 4.61
N MET A 129 -15.94 8.71 4.65
CA MET A 129 -16.48 7.57 3.87
C MET A 129 -16.60 7.85 2.36
N HIS A 130 -16.66 9.12 1.95
CA HIS A 130 -17.21 9.51 0.66
C HIS A 130 -16.16 9.70 -0.44
N VAL A 131 -16.36 9.10 -1.61
CA VAL A 131 -15.55 9.30 -2.82
C VAL A 131 -16.47 9.59 -4.01
N GLU A 132 -16.10 10.57 -4.84
CA GLU A 132 -16.93 10.98 -5.97
C GLU A 132 -16.15 11.43 -7.21
N ILE A 133 -16.81 11.38 -8.37
CA ILE A 133 -16.28 11.93 -9.62
C ILE A 133 -16.17 13.46 -9.52
N ASN A 134 -14.97 13.96 -9.85
CA ASN A 134 -14.57 15.36 -9.77
C ASN A 134 -14.37 16.03 -11.15
N LYS A 135 -14.03 15.25 -12.19
CA LYS A 135 -13.81 15.78 -13.56
C LYS A 135 -14.93 15.42 -14.53
N GLY A 136 -14.96 16.11 -15.66
CA GLY A 136 -15.94 15.89 -16.75
C GLY A 136 -15.81 14.52 -17.44
N THR A 137 -16.83 14.18 -18.23
CA THR A 137 -17.02 12.84 -18.85
C THR A 137 -15.84 12.40 -19.74
N ALA A 138 -15.16 13.33 -20.40
CA ALA A 138 -13.97 13.01 -21.21
C ALA A 138 -12.82 12.44 -20.38
N ALA A 139 -12.52 13.05 -19.22
CA ALA A 139 -11.46 12.58 -18.33
C ALA A 139 -11.82 11.22 -17.70
N VAL A 140 -13.09 11.04 -17.32
CA VAL A 140 -13.62 9.76 -16.83
C VAL A 140 -13.48 8.65 -17.88
N ARG A 141 -13.80 8.94 -19.14
CA ARG A 141 -13.64 7.99 -20.26
C ARG A 141 -12.19 7.60 -20.48
N SER A 142 -11.27 8.57 -20.47
CA SER A 142 -9.83 8.32 -20.62
C SER A 142 -9.28 7.43 -19.50
N LEU A 143 -9.66 7.70 -18.24
CA LEU A 143 -9.28 6.87 -17.10
C LEU A 143 -9.89 5.46 -17.20
N ALA A 144 -11.18 5.35 -17.54
CA ALA A 144 -11.84 4.06 -17.72
C ALA A 144 -11.19 3.23 -18.83
N LYS A 145 -10.75 3.85 -19.93
CA LYS A 145 -9.98 3.17 -20.99
C LYS A 145 -8.66 2.62 -20.46
N LYS A 146 -7.89 3.41 -19.70
CA LYS A 146 -6.64 2.96 -19.04
C LYS A 146 -6.91 1.77 -18.10
N ILE A 147 -7.97 1.83 -17.29
CA ILE A 147 -8.37 0.75 -16.38
C ILE A 147 -8.74 -0.53 -17.15
N ARG A 148 -9.55 -0.43 -18.21
CA ARG A 148 -9.94 -1.59 -19.04
C ARG A 148 -8.77 -2.21 -19.78
N ALA A 149 -7.80 -1.39 -20.18
CA ALA A 149 -6.55 -1.87 -20.78
C ALA A 149 -5.63 -2.59 -19.77
N GLY A 150 -6.00 -2.67 -18.48
CA GLY A 150 -5.22 -3.33 -17.44
C GLY A 150 -4.01 -2.52 -16.95
N SER A 151 -3.77 -1.34 -17.52
CA SER A 151 -2.73 -0.43 -17.04
C SER A 151 -3.16 0.19 -15.72
N LYS A 152 -2.29 0.18 -14.71
CA LYS A 152 -2.49 1.02 -13.53
C LYS A 152 -2.47 2.48 -14.00
N PRO A 153 -3.59 3.23 -13.92
CA PRO A 153 -3.58 4.62 -14.33
C PRO A 153 -2.62 5.40 -13.43
N GLY A 154 -1.93 6.37 -14.01
CA GLY A 154 -1.03 7.29 -13.33
C GLY A 154 -1.33 8.74 -13.73
N PRO A 155 -0.83 9.72 -12.97
CA PRO A 155 -1.06 11.14 -13.22
C PRO A 155 -0.53 11.54 -14.61
N SER A 156 -1.31 12.33 -15.34
CA SER A 156 -0.98 12.79 -16.67
C SER A 156 -0.09 14.04 -16.53
N GLY A 157 1.24 13.86 -16.43
CA GLY A 157 2.14 15.03 -16.29
C GLY A 157 3.62 14.76 -16.03
N GLY A 158 4.09 13.52 -16.07
CA GLY A 158 5.52 13.20 -15.97
C GLY A 158 5.99 12.47 -17.22
N ALA A 159 6.34 13.20 -18.26
CA ALA A 159 7.07 12.68 -19.40
C ALA A 159 8.53 13.15 -19.31
N GLU A 160 9.47 12.21 -19.26
CA GLU A 160 10.57 12.23 -20.21
C GLU A 160 10.44 10.99 -21.08
N ALA A 161 10.46 11.25 -22.38
CA ALA A 161 10.23 10.29 -23.44
C ALA A 161 11.57 9.73 -23.95
N SER A 162 11.57 8.48 -24.37
CA SER A 162 12.32 8.08 -25.55
C SER A 162 11.43 7.15 -26.38
N GLY A 163 11.14 7.61 -27.61
CA GLY A 163 10.29 6.92 -28.55
C GLY A 163 11.04 5.84 -29.35
N GLY A 164 10.27 4.93 -29.95
CA GLY A 164 10.78 4.01 -30.95
C GLY A 164 9.80 2.89 -31.30
N GLY A 165 9.13 3.06 -32.44
CA GLY A 165 8.70 2.03 -33.41
C GLY A 165 8.32 0.61 -32.98
N SER A 166 7.06 0.28 -33.27
CA SER A 166 6.51 -1.01 -33.73
C SER A 166 7.46 -2.21 -33.85
N SER A 167 7.23 -3.25 -33.05
CA SER A 167 7.11 -4.67 -33.48
C SER A 167 7.19 -5.58 -32.25
N SER A 168 6.45 -6.69 -32.29
CA SER A 168 6.45 -7.72 -31.24
C SER A 168 7.86 -8.11 -30.80
N PRO A 169 8.23 -8.07 -29.51
CA PRO A 169 9.54 -8.59 -29.10
C PRO A 169 9.42 -9.86 -28.24
N THR A 170 10.02 -10.90 -28.79
CA THR A 170 10.74 -11.96 -28.07
C THR A 170 11.61 -11.39 -26.95
N TYR A 171 11.56 -12.04 -25.78
CA TYR A 171 12.27 -11.62 -24.56
C TYR A 171 13.77 -11.92 -24.64
N THR A 172 14.60 -10.87 -24.76
CA THR A 172 16.04 -10.94 -24.46
C THR A 172 16.29 -10.47 -23.04
N SER A 173 17.01 -11.29 -22.29
CA SER A 173 17.46 -11.13 -20.90
C SER A 173 18.22 -9.82 -20.63
N ILE A 174 17.83 -9.07 -19.59
CA ILE A 174 18.64 -7.96 -19.03
C ILE A 174 19.58 -8.48 -17.95
N SER A 175 20.86 -8.17 -18.15
CA SER A 175 22.02 -8.43 -17.30
C SER A 175 21.98 -7.65 -15.98
N GLY A 176 22.31 -8.31 -14.86
CA GLY A 176 23.21 -7.74 -13.85
C GLY A 176 22.65 -7.24 -12.50
N SER A 177 21.40 -6.79 -12.38
CA SER A 177 20.91 -6.30 -11.06
C SER A 177 20.23 -7.41 -10.23
N THR A 178 20.71 -7.61 -8.99
CA THR A 178 20.18 -8.56 -8.00
C THR A 178 19.54 -7.84 -6.80
N PRO A 179 18.53 -6.97 -7.00
CA PRO A 179 17.99 -6.15 -5.93
C PRO A 179 17.27 -7.01 -4.88
N LEU A 180 17.39 -6.63 -3.61
CA LEU A 180 16.74 -7.34 -2.51
C LEU A 180 15.22 -7.29 -2.66
N VAL A 181 14.59 -8.44 -2.90
CA VAL A 181 13.14 -8.60 -2.87
C VAL A 181 12.73 -9.07 -1.48
N LYS A 182 11.87 -8.29 -0.81
CA LYS A 182 11.37 -8.57 0.54
C LYS A 182 9.91 -8.20 0.63
N LEU A 183 9.26 -8.55 1.74
CA LEU A 183 7.85 -8.24 1.97
C LEU A 183 7.58 -6.76 1.64
N TYR A 184 6.62 -6.54 0.74
CA TYR A 184 6.21 -5.23 0.20
C TYR A 184 7.05 -4.62 -0.93
N THR A 185 8.15 -5.26 -1.37
CA THR A 185 8.89 -4.86 -2.59
C THR A 185 7.97 -4.99 -3.81
N LYS A 186 8.15 -4.10 -4.81
CA LYS A 186 7.34 -4.02 -6.04
C LYS A 186 8.21 -3.76 -7.26
N GLY A 187 7.72 -4.13 -8.45
CA GLY A 187 8.35 -3.81 -9.73
C GLY A 187 9.01 -5.02 -10.41
N GLU A 188 9.70 -4.79 -11.53
CA GLU A 188 10.23 -5.82 -12.43
C GLU A 188 11.04 -6.95 -11.72
N PRO A 189 11.92 -6.65 -10.74
CA PRO A 189 12.66 -7.71 -10.04
C PRO A 189 11.77 -8.66 -9.23
N VAL A 190 10.57 -8.20 -8.83
CA VAL A 190 9.58 -9.00 -8.11
C VAL A 190 8.90 -9.99 -9.02
N GLU A 191 8.59 -9.61 -10.26
CA GLU A 191 7.99 -10.51 -11.24
C GLU A 191 8.94 -11.64 -11.61
N ARG A 192 10.23 -11.31 -11.77
CA ARG A 192 11.29 -12.29 -12.00
C ARG A 192 11.44 -13.25 -10.82
N ALA A 193 11.47 -12.72 -9.60
CA ALA A 193 11.50 -13.52 -8.38
C ALA A 193 10.26 -14.42 -8.24
N GLN A 194 9.07 -13.92 -8.58
CA GLN A 194 7.80 -14.66 -8.48
C GLN A 194 7.75 -15.84 -9.43
N LYS A 195 8.22 -15.63 -10.68
CA LYS A 195 8.40 -16.70 -11.64
C LYS A 195 9.36 -17.78 -11.10
N ALA A 196 10.47 -17.38 -10.49
CA ALA A 196 11.46 -18.31 -9.99
C ALA A 196 10.98 -19.13 -8.79
N VAL A 197 10.21 -18.53 -7.87
CA VAL A 197 9.66 -19.25 -6.70
C VAL A 197 8.32 -19.96 -6.99
N GLY A 198 7.83 -19.91 -8.22
CA GLY A 198 6.66 -20.66 -8.67
C GLY A 198 5.31 -20.06 -8.29
N VAL A 199 5.21 -18.72 -8.18
CA VAL A 199 3.93 -18.01 -7.98
C VAL A 199 3.61 -17.10 -9.16
N LYS A 200 2.34 -16.70 -9.28
CA LYS A 200 1.92 -15.75 -10.31
C LYS A 200 2.72 -14.45 -10.17
N ALA A 201 3.39 -14.03 -11.25
CA ALA A 201 4.06 -12.75 -11.30
C ALA A 201 3.01 -11.62 -11.39
N ASP A 202 2.77 -10.95 -10.27
CA ASP A 202 1.91 -9.77 -10.13
C ASP A 202 2.69 -8.50 -9.78
N GLY A 203 4.02 -8.62 -9.67
CA GLY A 203 4.94 -7.53 -9.38
C GLY A 203 4.88 -7.04 -7.94
N TYR A 204 4.29 -7.81 -7.02
CA TYR A 204 4.22 -7.51 -5.59
C TYR A 204 4.65 -8.68 -4.70
N TRP A 205 5.65 -8.44 -3.85
CA TRP A 205 6.15 -9.47 -2.93
C TRP A 205 5.31 -9.50 -1.64
N GLY A 206 4.13 -10.09 -1.74
CA GLY A 206 3.17 -10.27 -0.64
C GLY A 206 3.40 -11.54 0.19
N ALA A 207 2.45 -11.86 1.07
CA ALA A 207 2.54 -13.03 1.96
C ALA A 207 2.65 -14.36 1.19
N ASP A 208 1.94 -14.50 0.07
CA ASP A 208 2.00 -15.71 -0.77
C ASP A 208 3.36 -15.86 -1.43
N SER A 209 3.93 -14.76 -1.94
CA SER A 209 5.29 -14.73 -2.49
C SER A 209 6.34 -15.07 -1.41
N VAL A 210 6.19 -14.56 -0.18
CA VAL A 210 7.05 -14.90 0.96
C VAL A 210 6.94 -16.39 1.31
N ALA A 211 5.73 -16.93 1.39
CA ALA A 211 5.51 -18.34 1.72
C ALA A 211 6.10 -19.28 0.65
N ALA A 212 5.92 -18.94 -0.62
CA ALA A 212 6.51 -19.69 -1.73
C ALA A 212 8.03 -19.57 -1.76
N ALA A 213 8.57 -18.37 -1.53
CA ALA A 213 10.01 -18.15 -1.45
C ALA A 213 10.66 -18.96 -0.34
N LYS A 214 10.06 -19.05 0.85
CA LYS A 214 10.56 -19.91 1.93
C LYS A 214 10.63 -21.38 1.54
N LYS A 215 9.59 -21.88 0.85
CA LYS A 215 9.55 -23.28 0.36
C LYS A 215 10.62 -23.51 -0.69
N TRP A 216 10.74 -22.59 -1.65
CA TRP A 216 11.73 -22.63 -2.71
C TRP A 216 13.16 -22.54 -2.16
N GLN A 217 13.44 -21.64 -1.21
CA GLN A 217 14.73 -21.50 -0.54
C GLN A 217 15.13 -22.79 0.17
N LYS A 218 14.20 -23.39 0.95
CA LYS A 218 14.45 -24.68 1.62
C LYS A 218 14.77 -25.80 0.62
N ALA A 219 14.05 -25.86 -0.50
CA ALA A 219 14.29 -26.84 -1.56
C ALA A 219 15.66 -26.66 -2.26
N ASN A 220 16.21 -25.44 -2.23
CA ASN A 220 17.50 -25.09 -2.83
C ASN A 220 18.64 -24.99 -1.80
N GLY A 221 18.45 -25.46 -0.56
CA GLY A 221 19.48 -25.44 0.49
C GLY A 221 19.86 -24.05 0.99
N LEU A 222 18.95 -23.07 0.86
CA LEU A 222 19.08 -21.71 1.37
C LEU A 222 18.33 -21.53 2.70
N ASP A 223 18.68 -20.50 3.46
CA ASP A 223 17.90 -20.07 4.62
C ASP A 223 16.49 -19.64 4.18
N ALA A 224 15.46 -20.22 4.81
CA ALA A 224 14.06 -20.01 4.43
C ALA A 224 13.48 -18.71 5.05
N ASP A 225 14.08 -17.57 4.73
CA ASP A 225 13.67 -16.26 5.26
C ASP A 225 12.62 -15.53 4.40
N GLY A 226 12.31 -16.06 3.21
CA GLY A 226 11.30 -15.56 2.29
C GLY A 226 11.70 -14.28 1.54
N MET A 227 12.99 -13.93 1.55
CA MET A 227 13.58 -12.86 0.74
C MET A 227 14.23 -13.41 -0.52
N ILE A 228 14.52 -12.54 -1.47
CA ILE A 228 15.41 -12.85 -2.60
C ILE A 228 16.53 -11.81 -2.58
N GLY A 229 17.58 -12.13 -1.85
CA GLY A 229 18.87 -11.44 -1.81
C GLY A 229 19.89 -12.13 -2.71
N ASP A 230 21.16 -11.78 -2.55
CA ASP A 230 22.23 -12.18 -3.48
C ASP A 230 22.38 -13.70 -3.62
N LYS A 231 22.13 -14.46 -2.54
CA LYS A 231 22.22 -15.93 -2.56
C LYS A 231 21.06 -16.55 -3.35
N SER A 232 19.84 -16.08 -3.11
CA SER A 232 18.67 -16.50 -3.86
C SER A 232 18.81 -16.12 -5.33
N TRP A 233 19.28 -14.90 -5.63
CA TRP A 233 19.54 -14.48 -7.00
C TRP A 233 20.61 -15.31 -7.70
N ALA A 234 21.68 -15.71 -7.01
CA ALA A 234 22.70 -16.59 -7.57
C ALA A 234 22.11 -17.93 -8.03
N VAL A 235 21.21 -18.53 -7.24
CA VAL A 235 20.50 -19.76 -7.61
C VAL A 235 19.50 -19.51 -8.74
N ILE A 236 18.71 -18.43 -8.68
CA ILE A 236 17.76 -18.05 -9.75
C ILE A 236 18.47 -17.87 -11.10
N ASN A 237 19.72 -17.40 -11.09
CA ASN A 237 20.52 -17.15 -12.29
C ASN A 237 21.30 -18.37 -12.78
N GLY A 238 21.04 -19.56 -12.22
CA GLY A 238 21.68 -20.82 -12.64
C GLY A 238 23.07 -21.07 -12.02
N GLY A 239 23.50 -20.25 -11.06
CA GLY A 239 24.71 -20.50 -10.27
C GLY A 239 24.46 -21.52 -9.15
N LYS A 240 25.51 -22.22 -8.70
CA LYS A 240 25.44 -23.05 -7.49
C LYS A 240 25.47 -22.15 -6.25
N ALA A 241 24.54 -22.34 -5.32
CA ALA A 241 24.60 -21.69 -4.00
C ALA A 241 25.94 -22.03 -3.31
N SER A 242 26.73 -21.02 -2.95
CA SER A 242 27.90 -21.26 -2.10
C SER A 242 27.44 -21.63 -0.69
N LYS A 243 28.01 -22.70 -0.12
CA LYS A 243 27.71 -23.12 1.26
C LYS A 243 27.99 -21.96 2.24
N PRO A 244 27.16 -21.79 3.28
CA PRO A 244 27.21 -20.60 4.11
C PRO A 244 28.54 -20.50 4.85
N LYS A 245 29.23 -19.35 4.71
CA LYS A 245 29.99 -18.82 5.84
C LYS A 245 28.96 -18.26 6.81
N PRO A 246 28.90 -18.71 8.07
CA PRO A 246 27.95 -18.17 9.03
C PRO A 246 28.15 -16.66 9.09
N SER A 247 27.10 -15.86 8.88
CA SER A 247 27.13 -14.45 9.26
C SER A 247 27.05 -14.40 10.79
N GLY A 248 28.15 -14.74 11.44
CA GLY A 248 28.30 -14.83 12.89
C GLY A 248 28.57 -13.47 13.53
N SER A 249 27.98 -12.38 13.03
CA SER A 249 28.12 -11.09 13.72
C SER A 249 27.28 -11.11 14.98
N LYS A 250 27.94 -11.35 16.13
CA LYS A 250 27.36 -11.19 17.46
C LYS A 250 26.67 -9.82 17.55
N ALA A 251 25.40 -9.80 17.92
CA ALA A 251 24.68 -8.55 18.09
C ALA A 251 25.33 -7.70 19.20
N PRO A 252 25.42 -6.36 19.03
CA PRO A 252 25.77 -5.50 20.15
C PRO A 252 24.72 -5.65 21.26
N ALA A 253 25.17 -5.56 22.52
CA ALA A 253 24.29 -5.62 23.68
C ALA A 253 23.15 -4.60 23.54
N PHE A 254 21.95 -4.98 23.99
CA PHE A 254 20.82 -4.06 23.99
C PHE A 254 21.09 -2.92 24.98
N PRO A 255 21.02 -1.66 24.57
CA PRO A 255 21.59 -0.54 25.33
C PRO A 255 20.63 0.07 26.36
N LEU A 256 19.45 -0.52 26.58
CA LEU A 256 18.46 -0.04 27.55
C LEU A 256 18.27 -1.05 28.69
N PRO A 257 17.85 -0.59 29.88
CA PRO A 257 17.54 -1.48 31.00
C PRO A 257 16.46 -2.52 30.68
N SER A 258 16.36 -3.56 31.51
CA SER A 258 15.29 -4.56 31.40
C SER A 258 13.91 -3.90 31.44
N GLY A 259 13.01 -4.30 30.54
CA GLY A 259 11.67 -3.72 30.42
C GLY A 259 11.59 -2.41 29.64
N HIS A 260 12.71 -1.86 29.17
CA HIS A 260 12.75 -0.66 28.34
C HIS A 260 12.89 -1.01 26.85
N TYR A 261 12.43 -0.10 25.98
CA TYR A 261 12.46 -0.29 24.54
C TYR A 261 12.61 1.03 23.79
N PHE A 262 13.02 0.98 22.52
CA PHE A 262 12.87 2.14 21.64
C PHE A 262 11.46 2.20 21.08
N GLY A 263 10.83 3.37 21.22
CA GLY A 263 9.40 3.54 21.02
C GLY A 263 8.98 5.01 20.91
N PRO A 264 7.67 5.27 20.73
CA PRO A 264 7.16 6.62 20.53
C PRO A 264 7.48 7.55 21.70
N LYS A 265 7.66 8.84 21.40
CA LYS A 265 7.91 9.90 22.40
C LYS A 265 6.77 10.04 23.40
N SER A 266 5.54 9.78 22.96
CA SER A 266 4.33 9.80 23.81
C SER A 266 4.13 8.52 24.63
N GLY A 267 5.07 7.57 24.55
CA GLY A 267 4.99 6.33 25.29
C GLY A 267 5.25 6.52 26.80
N PRO A 268 5.05 5.44 27.58
CA PRO A 268 5.38 5.43 29.01
C PRO A 268 6.88 5.67 29.26
N ALA A 269 7.27 5.87 30.53
CA ALA A 269 8.64 6.23 30.92
C ALA A 269 9.73 5.26 30.42
N ASN A 270 9.38 4.00 30.17
CA ASN A 270 10.27 2.97 29.60
C ASN A 270 10.34 2.96 28.06
N SER A 271 9.68 3.92 27.39
CA SER A 271 9.72 4.14 25.93
C SER A 271 10.73 5.23 25.56
N HIS A 272 11.83 4.83 24.93
CA HIS A 272 12.91 5.74 24.54
C HIS A 272 12.80 6.13 23.06
N SER A 273 12.54 7.40 22.80
CA SER A 273 12.35 7.89 21.43
C SER A 273 13.60 8.48 20.77
N GLY A 274 14.73 8.52 21.47
CA GLY A 274 15.91 9.24 20.99
C GLY A 274 15.81 10.77 21.12
N TYR A 275 14.63 11.32 21.45
CA TYR A 275 14.40 12.76 21.57
C TYR A 275 15.06 13.35 22.82
N TYR A 276 14.97 12.63 23.94
CA TYR A 276 15.51 13.06 25.23
C TYR A 276 16.85 12.38 25.57
N ASN A 277 16.99 11.10 25.21
CA ASN A 277 18.13 10.26 25.55
C ASN A 277 18.23 9.09 24.55
N HIS A 278 19.36 8.36 24.58
CA HIS A 278 19.63 7.17 23.74
C HIS A 278 19.51 7.38 22.22
N ARG A 279 19.68 8.62 21.73
CA ARG A 279 19.67 8.97 20.30
C ARG A 279 20.69 8.18 19.50
N GLU A 280 21.93 8.12 19.99
CA GLU A 280 23.02 7.41 19.32
C GLU A 280 22.76 5.90 19.25
N HIS A 281 22.19 5.34 20.30
CA HIS A 281 21.81 3.93 20.32
C HIS A 281 20.72 3.61 19.29
N LEU A 282 19.65 4.40 19.21
CA LEU A 282 18.63 4.18 18.18
C LEU A 282 19.20 4.35 16.76
N ARG A 283 20.15 5.29 16.58
CA ARG A 283 20.84 5.47 15.30
C ARG A 283 21.62 4.23 14.88
N VAL A 284 22.23 3.51 15.81
CA VAL A 284 22.94 2.24 15.53
C VAL A 284 22.00 1.22 14.89
N TRP A 285 20.80 1.02 15.48
CA TRP A 285 19.82 0.10 14.91
C TRP A 285 19.29 0.59 13.55
N GLN A 286 18.98 1.88 13.40
CA GLN A 286 18.53 2.43 12.11
C GLN A 286 19.60 2.25 11.01
N LYS A 287 20.88 2.49 11.30
CA LYS A 287 22.00 2.24 10.37
C LYS A 287 22.11 0.75 10.04
N GLN A 288 21.90 -0.13 11.01
CA GLN A 288 21.88 -1.56 10.75
C GLN A 288 20.75 -1.92 9.79
N MET A 289 19.54 -1.36 9.97
CA MET A 289 18.44 -1.59 9.05
C MET A 289 18.74 -1.07 7.64
N GLN A 290 19.43 0.07 7.49
CA GLN A 290 19.93 0.53 6.19
C GLN A 290 20.89 -0.48 5.55
N LYS A 291 21.87 -1.01 6.31
CA LYS A 291 22.78 -2.08 5.84
C LYS A 291 22.03 -3.34 5.40
N ARG A 292 20.91 -3.65 6.05
CA ARG A 292 19.99 -4.73 5.66
C ARG A 292 19.07 -4.37 4.49
N GLY A 293 19.32 -3.25 3.80
CA GLY A 293 18.55 -2.82 2.63
C GLY A 293 17.19 -2.17 2.95
N TRP A 294 16.98 -1.64 4.15
CA TRP A 294 15.77 -0.88 4.49
C TRP A 294 15.94 0.61 4.25
N THR A 295 14.98 1.22 3.56
CA THR A 295 14.89 2.68 3.43
C THR A 295 14.34 3.27 4.72
N ILE A 296 15.21 3.88 5.51
CA ILE A 296 14.91 4.53 6.78
C ILE A 296 15.93 5.65 7.03
N LYS A 297 15.54 6.73 7.69
CA LYS A 297 16.48 7.73 8.20
C LYS A 297 17.21 7.20 9.43
N ALA A 298 18.52 7.40 9.46
CA ALA A 298 19.38 7.06 10.60
C ALA A 298 19.71 8.31 11.43
N ASP A 299 18.67 9.02 11.88
CA ASP A 299 18.79 10.28 12.63
C ASP A 299 18.79 10.07 14.16
N GLY A 300 18.63 8.83 14.61
CA GLY A 300 18.55 8.44 16.00
C GLY A 300 17.22 8.79 16.67
N LEU A 301 16.20 9.20 15.89
CA LEU A 301 14.90 9.59 16.41
C LEU A 301 13.84 8.57 16.06
N TRP A 302 12.96 8.30 17.02
CA TRP A 302 11.84 7.41 16.82
C TRP A 302 10.71 8.14 16.09
N GLY A 303 10.65 7.94 14.78
CA GLY A 303 9.61 8.46 13.90
C GLY A 303 8.69 7.37 13.33
N SER A 304 7.72 7.81 12.55
CA SER A 304 6.80 6.92 11.83
C SER A 304 7.52 5.95 10.89
N GLU A 305 8.63 6.36 10.27
CA GLU A 305 9.48 5.51 9.43
C GLU A 305 10.17 4.42 10.25
N THR A 306 10.69 4.74 11.44
CA THR A 306 11.35 3.78 12.33
C THR A 306 10.40 2.73 12.85
N SER A 307 9.23 3.14 13.35
CA SER A 307 8.19 2.18 13.80
C SER A 307 7.68 1.31 12.66
N LYS A 308 7.53 1.87 11.45
CA LYS A 308 7.14 1.11 10.25
C LYS A 308 8.18 0.03 9.93
N VAL A 309 9.47 0.38 9.90
CA VAL A 309 10.55 -0.59 9.61
C VAL A 309 10.66 -1.63 10.72
N ALA A 310 10.55 -1.25 12.00
CA ALA A 310 10.51 -2.19 13.12
C ALA A 310 9.39 -3.21 12.95
N GLY A 311 8.16 -2.76 12.70
CA GLY A 311 7.03 -3.66 12.47
C GLY A 311 7.17 -4.54 11.23
N GLN A 312 7.67 -4.00 10.11
CA GLN A 312 7.88 -4.79 8.89
C GLN A 312 8.96 -5.85 9.08
N PHE A 313 10.03 -5.49 9.77
CA PHE A 313 11.12 -6.40 10.13
C PHE A 313 10.63 -7.52 11.07
N GLN A 314 9.85 -7.19 12.10
CA GLN A 314 9.22 -8.17 12.99
C GLN A 314 8.33 -9.16 12.23
N LYS A 315 7.43 -8.66 11.38
CA LYS A 315 6.58 -9.53 10.54
C LYS A 315 7.39 -10.43 9.62
N GLN A 316 8.48 -9.89 9.06
CA GLN A 316 9.35 -10.65 8.20
C GLN A 316 10.07 -11.77 8.95
N LYS A 317 10.57 -11.47 10.16
CA LYS A 317 11.36 -12.38 10.99
C LYS A 317 10.52 -13.19 11.98
N HIS A 318 9.20 -13.08 11.90
CA HIS A 318 8.25 -13.80 12.76
C HIS A 318 8.47 -13.52 14.25
N LEU A 319 8.91 -12.30 14.56
CA LEU A 319 9.08 -11.80 15.92
C LEU A 319 7.74 -11.24 16.46
N GLY A 320 7.69 -10.98 17.76
CA GLY A 320 6.56 -10.24 18.36
C GLY A 320 6.27 -8.93 17.60
N TYR A 321 5.05 -8.78 17.09
CA TYR A 321 4.66 -7.62 16.28
C TYR A 321 4.10 -6.48 17.14
N ASP A 322 4.97 -5.82 17.89
CA ASP A 322 4.63 -4.63 18.69
C ASP A 322 5.03 -3.31 17.99
N LYS A 323 5.79 -3.38 16.90
CA LYS A 323 6.39 -2.25 16.17
C LYS A 323 7.35 -1.40 17.01
N LEU A 324 7.89 -1.98 18.08
CA LEU A 324 8.89 -1.41 18.99
C LEU A 324 10.23 -2.10 18.77
N VAL A 325 11.32 -1.49 19.23
CA VAL A 325 12.63 -2.16 19.23
C VAL A 325 13.02 -2.46 20.67
N GLY A 326 12.60 -3.64 21.13
CA GLY A 326 13.11 -4.29 22.33
C GLY A 326 14.32 -5.18 22.06
N PRO A 327 14.83 -5.91 23.07
CA PRO A 327 16.04 -6.73 22.97
C PRO A 327 16.02 -7.75 21.82
N GLU A 328 14.88 -8.41 21.58
CA GLU A 328 14.72 -9.41 20.53
C GLU A 328 14.80 -8.79 19.12
N THR A 329 13.98 -7.76 18.85
CA THR A 329 14.00 -7.00 17.59
C THR A 329 15.37 -6.37 17.33
N TRP A 330 16.05 -5.94 18.39
CA TRP A 330 17.41 -5.41 18.30
C TRP A 330 18.39 -6.51 17.88
N ALA A 331 18.48 -7.61 18.62
CA ALA A 331 19.43 -8.69 18.34
C ALA A 331 19.24 -9.26 16.93
N ALA A 332 17.98 -9.49 16.54
CA ALA A 332 17.61 -10.00 15.22
C ALA A 332 18.17 -9.15 14.07
N ALA A 333 18.33 -7.84 14.23
CA ALA A 333 18.90 -6.99 13.19
C ALA A 333 20.37 -7.34 12.85
N TRP A 334 21.09 -8.05 13.71
CA TRP A 334 22.44 -8.54 13.43
C TRP A 334 22.50 -10.05 13.17
N THR A 335 21.64 -10.83 13.80
CA THR A 335 21.74 -12.30 13.77
C THR A 335 20.89 -12.95 12.69
N GLU A 336 19.79 -12.31 12.27
CA GLU A 336 18.89 -12.91 11.29
C GLU A 336 19.48 -12.83 9.87
N PRO A 337 19.40 -13.91 9.07
CA PRO A 337 19.97 -13.95 7.73
C PRO A 337 19.28 -12.99 6.75
N ILE A 338 19.95 -12.74 5.62
CA ILE A 338 19.40 -12.13 4.41
C ILE A 338 19.82 -13.07 3.28
N THR A 339 18.86 -13.75 2.66
CA THR A 339 19.10 -14.77 1.62
C THR A 339 18.50 -14.38 0.30
#